data_AF-A0A916ZG43-F1
#
_entry.id   AF-A0A916ZG43-F1
#
_cell.length_a   1.000
_cell.length_b   1.000
_cell.length_c   1.000
_cell.angle_alpha   90.00
_cell.angle_beta   90.00
_cell.angle_gamma   90.00
#
_symmetry.space_group_name_H-M   'P 1'
#
loop_
_entity.id
_entity.type
_entity.pdbx_description
1 polymer ?
#
loop_
_entity_poly.entity_id
_entity_poly.type
_entity_poly.pdbx_seq_one_letter_code
_entity_poly.pdbx_strand_id
1 'polypeptide(L)'
;MNYDYYEYRDLIAQNLISFLKQRGYSKLSFSKLTDISRPTIDQILKGESPSPKQYHTQITKINETFQLPEDYFIMFQEQPTITSRYVYAYSDHGRDADRSPKTMELLNALDDILDVYSLYLK
;
A
#
# COMPACT_ATOMS: atom_id res chain seq x y z
N MET A 1 -17.42 -5.88 20.08
CA MET A 1 -18.67 -5.90 19.27
C MET A 1 -18.37 -6.82 18.11
N ASN A 2 -19.22 -7.79 17.78
CA ASN A 2 -18.93 -8.69 16.66
C ASN A 2 -19.36 -8.01 15.36
N TYR A 3 -18.42 -7.52 14.56
CA TYR A 3 -18.72 -6.91 13.26
C TYR A 3 -18.89 -7.99 12.19
N ASP A 4 -19.94 -7.87 11.39
CA ASP A 4 -20.08 -8.72 10.20
C ASP A 4 -19.21 -8.18 9.06
N TYR A 5 -17.94 -8.57 9.05
CA TYR A 5 -17.00 -8.20 7.98
C TYR A 5 -17.52 -8.56 6.59
N TYR A 6 -18.37 -9.58 6.43
CA TYR A 6 -18.82 -10.00 5.12
C TYR A 6 -19.80 -9.00 4.47
N GLU A 7 -20.64 -8.34 5.27
CA GLU A 7 -21.50 -7.26 4.78
C GLU A 7 -20.69 -6.06 4.30
N TYR A 8 -19.58 -5.75 4.98
CA TYR A 8 -18.69 -4.63 4.65
C TYR A 8 -17.57 -5.00 3.68
N ARG A 9 -17.62 -6.17 3.02
CA ARG A 9 -16.49 -6.70 2.22
C ARG A 9 -15.99 -5.75 1.12
N ASP A 10 -16.89 -4.97 0.51
CA ASP A 10 -16.53 -4.02 -0.55
C ASP A 10 -15.77 -2.81 0.01
N LEU A 11 -16.18 -2.33 1.20
CA LEU A 11 -15.50 -1.26 1.92
C LEU A 11 -14.16 -1.73 2.47
N ILE A 12 -14.14 -2.92 3.08
CA ILE A 12 -12.92 -3.56 3.60
C ILE A 12 -11.92 -3.77 2.46
N ALA A 13 -12.36 -4.22 1.28
CA ALA A 13 -11.49 -4.38 0.13
C ALA A 13 -10.81 -3.05 -0.26
N GLN A 14 -11.58 -1.96 -0.33
CA GLN A 14 -11.06 -0.62 -0.65
C GLN A 14 -10.06 -0.12 0.41
N ASN A 15 -10.42 -0.23 1.68
CA ASN A 15 -9.58 0.18 2.80
C ASN A 15 -8.30 -0.67 2.88
N LEU A 16 -8.39 -1.98 2.62
CA LEU A 16 -7.25 -2.87 2.59
C LEU A 16 -6.30 -2.53 1.43
N ILE A 17 -6.83 -2.19 0.24
CA ILE A 17 -6.01 -1.69 -0.88
C ILE A 17 -5.27 -0.41 -0.49
N SER A 18 -5.94 0.54 0.16
CA SER A 18 -5.30 1.77 0.67
C SER A 18 -4.21 1.45 1.67
N PHE A 19 -4.47 0.56 2.62
CA PHE A 19 -3.51 0.11 3.63
C PHE A 19 -2.26 -0.50 2.99
N LEU A 20 -2.43 -1.41 2.02
CA LEU A 20 -1.30 -1.99 1.28
C LEU A 20 -0.44 -0.92 0.59
N LYS A 21 -1.08 0.07 -0.06
CA LYS A 21 -0.39 1.15 -0.76
C LYS A 21 0.38 2.06 0.20
N GLN A 22 -0.24 2.49 1.30
CA GLN A 22 0.38 3.36 2.30
C GLN A 22 1.57 2.71 2.99
N ARG A 23 1.51 1.40 3.23
CA ARG A 23 2.58 0.63 3.87
C ARG A 23 3.60 0.06 2.88
N GLY A 24 3.39 0.22 1.57
CA GLY A 24 4.29 -0.31 0.54
C GLY A 24 4.30 -1.84 0.42
N TYR A 25 3.21 -2.52 0.80
CA TYR A 25 3.13 -3.97 0.73
C TYR A 25 2.68 -4.46 -0.65
N SER A 26 3.44 -5.40 -1.21
CA SER A 26 2.97 -6.24 -2.33
C SER A 26 2.04 -7.36 -1.82
N LYS A 27 1.23 -7.94 -2.71
CA LYS A 27 0.41 -9.13 -2.38
C LYS A 27 1.27 -10.30 -1.85
N LEU A 28 2.50 -10.45 -2.35
CA LEU A 28 3.43 -11.51 -1.94
C LEU A 28 3.96 -11.26 -0.53
N SER A 29 4.43 -10.05 -0.25
CA SER A 29 4.93 -9.69 1.09
C SER A 29 3.80 -9.75 2.12
N PHE A 30 2.61 -9.27 1.76
CA PHE A 30 1.43 -9.30 2.63
C PHE A 30 1.00 -10.72 2.98
N SER A 31 1.02 -11.62 1.99
CA SER A 31 0.78 -13.06 2.18
C SER A 31 1.74 -13.71 3.16
N LYS A 32 3.03 -13.37 3.07
CA LYS A 32 4.04 -13.88 4.00
C LYS A 32 3.86 -13.35 5.43
N LEU A 33 3.49 -12.07 5.58
CA LEU A 33 3.31 -11.44 6.88
C LEU A 33 2.08 -11.97 7.62
N THR A 34 0.97 -12.14 6.90
CA THR A 34 -0.32 -12.56 7.48
C THR A 34 -0.48 -14.08 7.51
N ASP A 35 0.42 -14.83 6.88
CA ASP A 35 0.28 -16.27 6.69
C ASP A 35 -1.08 -16.63 6.04
N ILE A 36 -1.50 -15.81 5.08
CA ILE A 36 -2.71 -16.01 4.27
C ILE A 36 -2.25 -16.26 2.84
N SER A 37 -2.84 -17.24 2.17
CA SER A 37 -2.46 -17.57 0.79
C SER A 37 -2.68 -16.36 -0.14
N ARG A 38 -1.79 -16.20 -1.13
CA ARG A 38 -1.93 -15.13 -2.14
C ARG A 38 -3.27 -15.17 -2.88
N PRO A 39 -3.81 -16.35 -3.30
CA PRO A 39 -5.15 -16.41 -3.89
C PRO A 39 -6.24 -15.87 -2.96
N THR A 40 -6.20 -16.21 -1.67
CA THR A 40 -7.18 -15.72 -0.69
C THR A 40 -7.08 -14.21 -0.49
N ILE A 41 -5.88 -13.65 -0.42
CA ILE A 41 -5.68 -12.18 -0.39
C ILE A 41 -6.25 -11.54 -1.65
N ASP A 42 -6.02 -12.14 -2.82
CA ASP A 42 -6.56 -11.61 -4.07
C ASP A 42 -8.10 -11.58 -4.07
N GLN A 43 -8.74 -12.60 -3.52
CA GLN A 43 -10.20 -12.64 -3.33
C GLN A 43 -10.67 -11.53 -2.38
N ILE A 44 -10.02 -11.37 -1.21
CA ILE A 44 -10.38 -10.33 -0.24
C ILE A 44 -10.25 -8.94 -0.86
N LEU A 45 -9.20 -8.68 -1.63
CA LEU A 45 -8.99 -7.39 -2.32
C LEU A 45 -10.02 -7.12 -3.43
N LYS A 46 -10.74 -8.15 -3.90
CA LYS A 46 -11.86 -8.03 -4.84
C LYS A 46 -13.23 -7.96 -4.15
N GLY A 47 -13.28 -8.03 -2.82
CA GLY A 47 -14.54 -8.15 -2.08
C GLY A 47 -15.18 -9.54 -2.22
N GLU A 48 -14.40 -10.56 -2.58
CA GLU A 48 -14.86 -11.94 -2.76
C GLU A 48 -14.42 -12.84 -1.61
N SER A 49 -15.22 -13.85 -1.28
CA SER A 49 -14.84 -14.90 -0.33
C SER A 49 -15.62 -16.19 -0.55
N PRO A 50 -14.99 -17.36 -0.37
CA PRO A 50 -15.68 -18.66 -0.39
C PRO A 50 -16.76 -18.80 0.68
N SER A 51 -16.62 -18.17 1.84
CA SER A 51 -17.68 -18.15 2.87
C SER A 51 -17.56 -16.95 3.82
N PRO A 52 -18.67 -16.50 4.44
CA PRO A 52 -18.64 -15.43 5.45
C PRO A 52 -17.76 -15.77 6.65
N LYS A 53 -17.83 -17.02 7.15
CA LYS A 53 -17.00 -17.49 8.27
C LYS A 53 -15.51 -17.41 7.96
N GLN A 54 -15.11 -17.86 6.76
CA GLN A 54 -13.71 -17.77 6.33
C GLN A 54 -13.29 -16.31 6.18
N TYR A 55 -14.14 -15.45 5.60
CA TYR A 55 -13.84 -14.02 5.48
C TYR A 55 -13.56 -13.41 6.85
N HIS A 56 -14.43 -13.67 7.83
CA HIS A 56 -14.28 -13.17 9.18
C HIS A 56 -12.96 -13.62 9.81
N THR A 57 -12.62 -14.91 9.74
CA THR A 57 -11.35 -15.42 10.24
C THR A 57 -10.14 -14.76 9.57
N GLN A 58 -10.17 -14.52 8.26
CA GLN A 58 -9.05 -13.89 7.56
C GLN A 58 -8.88 -12.42 7.95
N ILE A 59 -9.97 -11.64 8.04
CA ILE A 59 -9.90 -10.23 8.46
C ILE A 59 -9.43 -10.11 9.90
N THR A 60 -9.94 -10.96 10.81
CA THR A 60 -9.46 -11.00 12.20
C THR A 60 -7.97 -11.32 12.27
N LYS A 61 -7.49 -12.32 11.52
CA LYS A 61 -6.06 -12.65 11.45
C LYS A 61 -5.21 -11.48 10.95
N ILE A 62 -5.70 -10.74 9.95
CA ILE A 62 -5.02 -9.54 9.46
C ILE A 62 -4.95 -8.48 10.57
N ASN A 63 -6.07 -8.18 11.23
CA ASN A 63 -6.12 -7.22 12.33
C ASN A 63 -5.13 -7.59 13.44
N GLU A 64 -5.10 -8.86 13.86
CA GLU A 64 -4.18 -9.36 14.89
C GLU A 64 -2.70 -9.23 14.45
N THR A 65 -2.39 -9.60 13.20
CA THR A 65 -1.01 -9.53 12.65
C THR A 65 -0.45 -8.11 12.73
N PHE A 66 -1.29 -7.11 12.48
CA PHE A 66 -0.90 -5.71 12.46
C PHE A 66 -1.30 -4.93 13.73
N GLN A 67 -1.83 -5.62 14.74
CA GLN A 67 -2.31 -5.05 16.01
C GLN A 67 -3.31 -3.91 15.80
N LEU A 68 -4.22 -4.10 14.85
CA LEU A 68 -5.27 -3.14 14.48
C LEU A 68 -6.55 -3.43 15.27
N PRO A 69 -7.35 -2.39 15.55
CA PRO A 69 -8.67 -2.58 16.15
C PRO A 69 -9.62 -3.29 15.18
N GLU A 70 -10.63 -3.98 15.71
CA GLU A 70 -11.57 -4.80 14.91
C GLU A 70 -12.30 -3.99 13.84
N ASP A 71 -12.65 -2.74 14.13
CA ASP A 71 -13.37 -1.84 13.24
C ASP A 71 -12.48 -1.13 12.21
N TYR A 72 -11.16 -1.35 12.23
CA TYR A 72 -10.19 -0.58 11.45
C TYR A 72 -10.50 -0.51 9.95
N PHE A 73 -10.89 -1.65 9.35
CA PHE A 73 -11.20 -1.73 7.92
C PHE A 73 -12.67 -1.45 7.59
N ILE A 74 -13.54 -1.30 8.60
CA ILE A 74 -14.96 -0.94 8.44
C ILE A 74 -15.14 0.57 8.55
N MET A 75 -14.27 1.25 9.29
CA MET A 75 -14.20 2.70 9.32
C MET A 75 -13.71 3.21 7.96
N PHE A 76 -14.40 4.20 7.40
CA PHE A 76 -13.92 4.88 6.19
C PHE A 76 -12.58 5.54 6.50
N GLN A 77 -11.52 5.07 5.84
CA GLN A 77 -10.25 5.77 5.89
C GLN A 77 -10.29 6.82 4.80
N GLU A 78 -10.31 8.09 5.18
CA GLU A 78 -10.15 9.19 4.23
C GLU A 78 -8.90 8.89 3.40
N GLN A 79 -9.13 8.54 2.13
CA GLN A 79 -8.03 8.43 1.19
C GLN A 79 -7.47 9.85 1.10
N PRO A 80 -6.19 10.10 1.42
CA PRO A 80 -5.58 11.34 0.99
C PRO A 80 -5.73 11.37 -0.53
N THR A 81 -6.58 12.28 -1.00
CA THR A 81 -6.85 12.46 -2.43
C THR A 81 -5.50 12.53 -3.11
N ILE A 82 -5.29 11.63 -4.06
CA ILE A 82 -4.04 11.52 -4.83
C ILE A 82 -4.01 12.68 -5.85
N THR A 83 -4.13 13.92 -5.38
CA THR A 83 -3.88 15.15 -6.14
C THR A 83 -2.45 15.65 -5.92
N SER A 84 -1.65 15.03 -5.04
CA SER A 84 -0.24 15.40 -4.82
C SER A 84 0.76 14.63 -5.69
N ARG A 85 0.32 13.88 -6.71
CA ARG A 85 1.22 13.04 -7.55
C ARG A 85 2.18 13.83 -8.46
N TYR A 86 2.27 15.14 -8.31
CA TYR A 86 3.32 15.99 -8.90
C TYR A 86 3.93 17.00 -7.91
N VAL A 87 3.83 16.77 -6.60
CA VAL A 87 4.83 17.38 -5.71
C VAL A 87 6.08 16.54 -5.88
N TYR A 88 6.86 16.89 -6.91
CA TYR A 88 8.28 16.58 -6.97
C TYR A 88 8.82 16.70 -5.55
N ALA A 89 9.28 15.58 -4.99
CA ALA A 89 10.03 15.61 -3.76
C ALA A 89 11.40 16.24 -4.05
N TYR A 90 11.42 17.55 -4.30
CA TYR A 90 12.49 18.39 -3.79
C TYR A 90 12.37 18.32 -2.27
N SER A 91 12.82 17.20 -1.70
CA SER A 91 13.05 17.08 -0.28
C SER A 91 14.29 17.90 0.03
N ASP A 92 14.10 19.22 0.10
CA ASP A 92 15.07 20.18 0.65
C ASP A 92 15.14 20.08 2.20
N HIS A 93 14.72 18.93 2.74
CA HIS A 93 14.71 18.59 4.16
C HIS A 93 15.63 17.40 4.49
N GLY A 94 16.51 17.03 3.57
CA GLY A 94 17.68 16.22 3.90
C GLY A 94 18.84 17.16 4.23
N ARG A 95 19.04 17.46 5.52
CA ARG A 95 20.22 18.16 6.06
C ARG A 95 21.49 17.71 5.34
N ASP A 96 22.40 18.65 5.08
CA ASP A 96 23.75 18.52 4.53
C ASP A 96 24.59 17.39 5.16
N ALA A 97 24.21 16.14 4.91
CA ALA A 97 25.08 14.99 5.07
C ALA A 97 25.68 14.77 3.68
N ASP A 98 26.99 15.01 3.55
CA ASP A 98 27.76 14.80 2.33
C ASP A 98 27.30 13.49 1.66
N ARG A 99 26.55 13.63 0.57
CA ARG A 99 26.09 12.47 -0.19
C ARG A 99 27.34 11.71 -0.63
N SER A 100 27.33 10.38 -0.50
CA SER A 100 28.49 9.60 -0.93
C SER A 100 28.80 9.89 -2.41
N PRO A 101 30.07 9.89 -2.84
CA PRO A 101 30.44 10.19 -4.23
C PRO A 101 29.69 9.31 -5.23
N LYS A 102 29.49 8.04 -4.88
CA LYS A 102 28.72 7.07 -5.67
C LYS A 102 27.24 7.46 -5.81
N THR A 103 26.65 8.03 -4.78
CA THR A 103 25.25 8.50 -4.82
C THR A 103 25.11 9.70 -5.76
N MET A 104 26.06 10.64 -5.74
CA MET A 104 26.06 11.77 -6.68
C MET A 104 26.26 11.30 -8.12
N GLU A 105 27.20 10.38 -8.36
CA GLU A 105 27.44 9.82 -9.69
C GLU A 105 26.19 9.18 -10.29
N LEU A 106 25.46 8.39 -9.50
CA LEU A 106 24.22 7.75 -9.93
C LEU A 106 23.08 8.75 -10.18
N LEU A 107 23.00 9.82 -9.39
CA LEU A 107 22.00 10.86 -9.58
C LEU A 107 22.29 11.68 -10.84
N ASN A 108 23.54 12.06 -11.07
CA ASN A 108 23.94 12.77 -12.30
C ASN A 108 23.67 11.91 -13.54
N ALA A 109 24.01 10.62 -13.50
CA ALA A 109 23.72 9.71 -14.61
C ALA A 109 22.20 9.56 -14.86
N LEU A 110 21.38 9.69 -13.83
CA LEU A 110 19.92 9.70 -13.98
C LEU A 110 19.43 10.99 -14.65
N ASP A 111 19.97 12.15 -14.25
CA ASP A 111 19.66 13.44 -14.87
C ASP A 111 20.01 13.45 -16.36
N ASP A 112 21.18 12.90 -16.74
CA ASP A 112 21.59 12.76 -18.14
C ASP A 112 20.57 11.94 -18.97
N ILE A 113 20.03 10.86 -18.40
CA ILE A 113 19.03 10.01 -19.06
C ILE A 113 17.70 10.78 -19.22
N LEU A 114 17.30 11.54 -18.21
CA LEU A 114 16.08 12.33 -18.24
C LEU A 114 16.17 13.46 -19.26
N ASP A 115 17.33 14.12 -19.37
CA ASP A 115 17.59 15.13 -20.39
C ASP A 115 17.46 14.55 -21.79
N VAL A 116 18.04 13.39 -22.05
CA VAL A 116 17.88 12.70 -23.34
C VAL A 116 16.43 12.34 -23.60
N TYR A 117 15.71 11.83 -22.59
CA TYR A 117 14.30 11.49 -22.72
C TYR A 117 13.41 12.72 -23.00
N SER A 118 13.75 13.87 -22.42
CA SER A 118 13.02 15.13 -22.62
C SER A 118 13.00 15.57 -24.09
N LEU A 119 14.04 15.24 -24.88
CA LEU A 119 14.09 15.53 -26.32
C LEU A 119 13.02 14.81 -27.13
N TYR A 120 12.47 13.72 -26.60
CA TYR A 120 11.44 12.90 -27.25
C TYR A 120 10.02 13.21 -26.76
N LEU A 121 9.88 13.97 -25.68
CA LEU A 121 8.61 14.50 -25.22
C LEU A 121 8.33 15.81 -25.95
N LYS A 122 7.37 15.79 -26.88
CA LYS A 122 6.93 16.95 -27.67
C LYS A 122 5.79 17.69 -26.99
#